data_AF-A0A941WSS8-F1
#
_entry.id   AF-A0A941WSS8-F1
#
_cell.length_a   1.000
_cell.length_b   1.000
_cell.length_c   1.000
_cell.angle_alpha   90.00
_cell.angle_beta   90.00
_cell.angle_gamma   90.00
#
_symmetry.space_group_name_H-M   'P 1'
#
loop_
_entity.id
_entity.type
_entity.pdbx_description
1 polymer ?
#
loop_
_entity_poly.entity_id
_entity_poly.type
_entity_poly.pdbx_seq_one_letter_code
_entity_poly.pdbx_strand_id
1 'polypeptide(L)'
;MELTVDIIIAVATAIVTAIFGTLAKKFNWATQDYIPYQNIAIGIIAGILVFATGLNTNILYALILCIFSATAAGGIYDATKTK
;
A
#
# COMPACT_ATOMS: atom_id res chain seq x y z
N MET A 1 -11.21 8.68 17.82
CA MET A 1 -10.00 8.40 17.03
C MET A 1 -10.11 9.25 15.80
N GLU A 2 -9.19 10.18 15.59
CA GLU A 2 -9.15 11.04 14.41
C GLU A 2 -8.67 10.20 13.22
N LEU A 3 -9.30 10.33 12.06
CA LEU A 3 -8.91 9.60 10.86
C LEU A 3 -7.67 10.27 10.25
N THR A 4 -6.61 9.50 10.03
CA THR A 4 -5.36 10.00 9.45
C THR A 4 -4.95 9.20 8.20
N VAL A 5 -4.06 9.80 7.39
CA VAL A 5 -3.48 9.14 6.21
C VAL A 5 -2.78 7.83 6.60
N ASP A 6 -2.09 7.81 7.74
CA ASP A 6 -1.36 6.63 8.23
C ASP A 6 -2.29 5.45 8.55
N ILE A 7 -3.45 5.73 9.17
CA ILE A 7 -4.48 4.71 9.45
C ILE A 7 -5.02 4.13 8.14
N ILE A 8 -5.27 4.99 7.14
CA ILE A 8 -5.75 4.56 5.83
C ILE A 8 -4.74 3.65 5.14
N ILE A 9 -3.45 4.03 5.15
CA ILE A 9 -2.38 3.21 4.57
C ILE A 9 -2.25 1.88 5.30
N ALA A 10 -2.35 1.86 6.63
CA ALA A 10 -2.28 0.63 7.43
C ALA A 10 -3.42 -0.34 7.10
N VAL A 11 -4.66 0.17 6.99
CA VAL A 11 -5.83 -0.64 6.60
C VAL A 11 -5.70 -1.14 5.16
N ALA A 12 -5.31 -0.27 4.22
CA ALA A 12 -5.08 -0.66 2.83
C ALA A 12 -4.00 -1.75 2.71
N THR A 13 -2.92 -1.63 3.46
CA THR A 13 -1.85 -2.64 3.56
C THR A 13 -2.40 -3.97 4.03
N ALA A 14 -3.12 -4.00 5.15
CA ALA A 14 -3.66 -5.25 5.70
C ALA A 14 -4.58 -5.98 4.69
N ILE A 15 -5.44 -5.24 4.00
CA ILE A 15 -6.35 -5.80 2.99
C ILE A 15 -5.58 -6.34 1.78
N VAL A 16 -4.68 -5.55 1.19
CA VAL A 16 -3.91 -5.96 0.01
C VAL A 16 -3.03 -7.16 0.33
N THR A 17 -2.32 -7.14 1.46
CA THR A 17 -1.47 -8.26 1.88
C THR A 17 -2.28 -9.52 2.12
N ALA A 18 -3.49 -9.44 2.68
CA ALA A 18 -4.36 -10.61 2.86
C ALA A 18 -4.78 -11.22 1.52
N ILE A 19 -5.13 -10.37 0.54
CA ILE A 19 -5.50 -10.82 -0.81
C ILE A 19 -4.30 -11.48 -1.50
N PHE A 20 -3.16 -10.80 -1.57
CA PHE A 20 -1.96 -11.32 -2.23
C PHE A 20 -1.40 -12.56 -1.53
N GLY A 21 -1.46 -12.63 -0.20
CA GLY A 21 -1.08 -13.82 0.55
C GLY A 21 -1.97 -15.02 0.25
N THR A 22 -3.27 -14.79 0.03
CA THR A 22 -4.21 -15.85 -0.39
C THR A 22 -3.94 -16.29 -1.83
N LEU A 23 -3.71 -15.35 -2.74
CA LEU A 23 -3.36 -15.63 -4.13
C LEU A 23 -2.02 -16.39 -4.22
N ALA A 24 -1.05 -16.05 -3.37
CA ALA A 24 0.24 -16.74 -3.31
C ALA A 24 0.11 -18.22 -3.01
N LYS A 25 -0.72 -18.56 -2.02
CA LYS A 25 -1.01 -19.95 -1.68
C LYS A 25 -1.75 -20.69 -2.80
N LYS A 26 -2.63 -19.99 -3.51
CA LYS A 26 -3.42 -20.59 -4.61
C LYS A 26 -2.59 -20.84 -5.87
N PHE A 27 -1.70 -19.92 -6.22
CA PHE A 27 -0.95 -19.95 -7.48
C PHE A 27 0.52 -20.41 -7.30
N ASN A 28 0.95 -20.73 -6.08
CA ASN A 28 2.33 -21.11 -5.75
C ASN A 28 3.39 -20.12 -6.26
N TRP A 29 3.04 -18.82 -6.30
CA TRP A 29 4.02 -17.80 -6.70
C TRP A 29 4.93 -17.42 -5.52
N ALA A 30 6.11 -16.90 -5.82
CA ALA A 30 6.98 -16.35 -4.79
C ALA A 30 6.47 -14.96 -4.39
N THR A 31 5.97 -14.82 -3.16
CA THR A 31 5.36 -13.57 -2.67
C THR A 31 6.27 -12.35 -2.81
N GLN A 32 7.58 -12.56 -2.69
CA GLN A 32 8.61 -11.53 -2.82
C GLN A 32 8.60 -10.82 -4.18
N ASP A 33 8.39 -11.58 -5.26
CA ASP A 33 8.36 -11.04 -6.63
C ASP A 33 7.16 -10.09 -6.85
N TYR A 34 6.13 -10.23 -6.00
CA TYR A 34 4.90 -9.46 -6.08
C TYR A 34 4.82 -8.31 -5.06
N ILE A 35 5.84 -8.09 -4.23
CA ILE A 35 5.90 -6.98 -3.26
C ILE A 35 5.79 -5.61 -3.96
N PRO A 36 6.50 -5.33 -5.08
CA PRO A 36 6.37 -4.05 -5.77
C PRO A 36 4.94 -3.75 -6.23
N TYR A 37 4.24 -4.77 -6.75
CA TYR A 37 2.85 -4.64 -7.19
C TYR A 37 1.88 -4.46 -6.01
N GLN A 38 2.14 -5.11 -4.87
CA GLN A 38 1.40 -4.89 -3.63
C GLN A 38 1.53 -3.44 -3.17
N ASN A 39 2.74 -2.88 -3.15
CA ASN A 39 2.99 -1.50 -2.71
C ASN A 39 2.25 -0.47 -3.59
N ILE A 40 2.22 -0.69 -4.91
CA ILE A 40 1.45 0.16 -5.82
C ILE A 40 -0.06 0.04 -5.54
N ALA A 41 -0.58 -1.19 -5.37
CA ALA A 41 -1.99 -1.40 -5.06
C ALA A 41 -2.41 -0.75 -3.74
N ILE A 42 -1.58 -0.85 -2.70
CA ILE A 42 -1.77 -0.18 -1.41
C ILE A 42 -1.85 1.34 -1.61
N GLY A 43 -0.90 1.91 -2.34
CA GLY A 43 -0.85 3.36 -2.61
C GLY A 43 -2.08 3.88 -3.36
N ILE A 44 -2.55 3.13 -4.36
CA ILE A 44 -3.76 3.49 -5.12
C ILE A 44 -5.00 3.47 -4.23
N ILE A 45 -5.20 2.37 -3.48
CA ILE A 45 -6.36 2.21 -2.59
C ILE A 45 -6.34 3.29 -1.50
N ALA A 46 -5.18 3.51 -0.87
CA ALA A 46 -5.02 4.54 0.15
C ALA A 46 -5.26 5.96 -0.41
N GLY A 47 -4.74 6.28 -1.60
CA GLY A 47 -4.96 7.59 -2.23
C GLY A 47 -6.43 7.86 -2.55
N ILE A 48 -7.16 6.84 -3.02
CA ILE A 48 -8.61 6.93 -3.25
C ILE A 48 -9.34 7.18 -1.92
N LEU A 49 -8.99 6.46 -0.86
CA LEU A 49 -9.61 6.61 0.46
C LEU A 49 -9.29 7.96 1.11
N VAL A 50 -8.06 8.46 0.99
CA VAL A 50 -7.66 9.81 1.46
C VAL A 50 -8.47 10.89 0.77
N PHE A 51 -8.73 10.74 -0.54
CA PHE A 51 -9.62 11.64 -1.27
C PHE A 51 -11.08 11.52 -0.84
N ALA A 52 -11.60 10.28 -0.75
CA ALA A 52 -13.00 10.01 -0.40
C ALA A 52 -13.38 10.50 1.01
N THR A 53 -12.41 10.54 1.93
CA THR A 53 -12.59 10.98 3.31
C THR A 53 -12.44 12.50 3.49
N GLY A 54 -12.06 13.23 2.43
CA GLY A 54 -11.84 14.67 2.47
C GLY A 54 -10.54 15.10 3.15
N LEU A 55 -9.67 14.15 3.54
CA LEU A 55 -8.35 14.45 4.11
C LEU A 55 -7.43 15.15 3.10
N ASN A 56 -7.63 14.87 1.81
CA ASN A 56 -7.03 15.66 0.73
C ASN A 56 -8.01 15.80 -0.44
N THR A 57 -8.37 17.02 -0.81
CA THR A 57 -9.36 17.28 -1.87
C THR A 57 -8.78 17.21 -3.28
N ASN A 58 -7.47 17.03 -3.44
CA ASN A 58 -6.82 16.84 -4.74
C ASN A 58 -6.48 15.36 -4.93
N ILE A 59 -7.26 14.66 -5.76
CA ILE A 59 -7.08 13.23 -6.02
C ILE A 59 -5.69 12.90 -6.59
N LEU A 60 -5.13 13.75 -7.46
CA LEU A 60 -3.81 13.50 -8.03
C LEU A 60 -2.73 13.58 -6.95
N TYR A 61 -2.81 14.59 -6.08
CA TYR A 61 -1.89 14.72 -4.96
C TYR A 61 -2.04 13.56 -3.97
N ALA A 62 -3.27 13.17 -3.63
CA ALA A 62 -3.54 12.05 -2.72
C ALA A 62 -2.95 10.73 -3.24
N LEU A 63 -3.11 10.45 -4.55
CA LEU A 63 -2.55 9.27 -5.19
C LEU A 63 -1.02 9.30 -5.20
N ILE A 64 -0.42 10.41 -5.63
CA ILE A 64 1.05 10.54 -5.67
C ILE A 64 1.64 10.35 -4.27
N LEU A 65 1.06 11.02 -3.26
CA LEU A 65 1.50 10.92 -1.88
C LEU A 65 1.46 9.46 -1.39
N CYS A 66 0.31 8.79 -1.55
CA CYS A 66 0.12 7.44 -1.01
C CYS A 66 0.94 6.37 -1.76
N ILE A 67 1.07 6.48 -3.08
CA ILE A 67 1.92 5.58 -3.88
C ILE A 67 3.39 5.76 -3.49
N PHE A 68 3.85 7.00 -3.36
CA PHE A 68 5.23 7.25 -2.95
C PHE A 68 5.50 6.74 -1.53
N SER A 69 4.60 6.99 -0.57
CA SER A 69 4.72 6.48 0.80
C SER A 69 4.74 4.95 0.86
N ALA A 70 3.84 4.27 0.14
CA ALA A 70 3.77 2.80 0.13
C ALA A 70 5.02 2.16 -0.51
N THR A 71 5.48 2.72 -1.63
CA THR A 71 6.68 2.22 -2.32
C THR A 71 7.97 2.54 -1.57
N ALA A 72 8.08 3.71 -0.95
CA ALA A 72 9.22 4.06 -0.10
C ALA A 72 9.31 3.13 1.11
N ALA A 73 8.19 2.87 1.81
CA ALA A 73 8.16 1.96 2.95
C ALA A 73 8.59 0.53 2.55
N GLY A 74 8.07 0.01 1.44
CA GLY A 74 8.45 -1.30 0.92
C GLY A 74 9.90 -1.37 0.45
N GLY A 75 10.39 -0.35 -0.25
CA GLY A 75 11.79 -0.28 -0.68
C GLY A 75 12.77 -0.19 0.48
N ILE A 76 12.41 0.53 1.56
CA ILE A 76 13.18 0.54 2.81
C ILE A 76 13.20 -0.85 3.44
N TYR A 77 12.05 -1.52 3.52
CA TYR A 77 11.97 -2.88 4.08
C TYR A 77 12.87 -3.86 3.31
N ASP A 78 12.80 -3.87 1.98
CA ASP A 78 13.65 -4.72 1.16
C ASP A 78 15.14 -4.39 1.36
N ALA A 79 15.51 -3.11 1.41
CA ALA A 79 16.89 -2.69 1.69
C ALA A 79 17.38 -3.14 3.08
N THR A 80 16.51 -3.25 4.08
CA THR A 80 16.88 -3.79 5.40
C THR A 80 17.05 -5.31 5.43
N LYS A 81 16.49 -6.03 4.45
CA LYS A 81 16.60 -7.49 4.32
C LYS A 81 17.82 -7.93 3.52
N THR A 82 18.44 -7.04 2.75
CA THR A 82 19.66 -7.30 1.96
C THR A 82 20.95 -7.22 2.79
N LYS A 83 20.87 -7.27 4.13
CA LYS A 83 22.02 -7.31 5.04
C LYS A 83 22.15 -8.67 5.72
#